data_AF-A0A9P6DMB9-F1
#
_entry.id   AF-A0A9P6DMB9-F1
#
_cell.length_a   1.000
_cell.length_b   1.000
_cell.length_c   1.000
_cell.angle_alpha   90.00
_cell.angle_beta   90.00
_cell.angle_gamma   90.00
#
_symmetry.space_group_name_H-M   'P 1'
#
loop_
_entity.id
_entity.type
_entity.pdbx_description
1 polymer ?
#
loop_
_entity_poly.entity_id
_entity_poly.type
_entity_poly.pdbx_seq_one_letter_code
_entity_poly.pdbx_strand_id
1 'polypeptide(L)'
;MEPGEIRGTVERANYMLSIAAGALADVYPYLTMINSVLPAIIAGNVVILKLYPQTPLTAERLQQAFAAALLPANVLQVVHLSLESVNTIIKHPCVDFISFTGSVNNGMNVAKASVQGNGFPGVALEVGLLNSALAWSMNNNDLPYVELHRVYFNSGQSCCAVEVWIPLHFLACVE
;
A
#
# COMPACT_ATOMS: atom_id res chain seq x y z
N MET A 1 10.45 16.80 33.67
CA MET A 1 10.18 16.13 32.39
C MET A 1 11.53 15.75 31.84
N GLU A 2 11.85 14.46 31.83
CA GLU A 2 13.12 13.97 31.31
C GLU A 2 13.03 13.83 29.78
N PRO A 3 14.00 14.32 29.01
CA PRO A 3 14.07 14.05 27.57
C PRO A 3 14.17 12.53 27.32
N GLY A 4 13.14 11.94 26.71
CA GLY A 4 13.14 10.51 26.34
C GLY A 4 11.91 9.71 26.77
N GLU A 5 11.01 10.29 27.57
CA GLU A 5 9.79 9.61 28.01
C GLU A 5 8.71 9.67 26.92
N ILE A 6 8.65 8.64 26.05
CA ILE A 6 7.56 8.46 25.09
C ILE A 6 6.32 7.97 25.86
N ARG A 7 5.28 8.80 25.96
CA ARG A 7 3.96 8.37 26.47
C ARG A 7 3.34 7.38 25.48
N GLY A 8 3.18 6.14 25.93
CA GLY A 8 2.64 5.02 25.17
C GLY A 8 3.28 3.74 25.68
N THR A 9 2.82 3.28 26.84
CA THR A 9 3.30 2.09 27.53
C THR A 9 3.44 0.92 26.56
N VAL A 10 4.56 0.20 26.67
CA VAL A 10 4.85 -1.10 26.06
C VAL A 10 3.70 -2.12 26.25
N GLU A 11 2.75 -1.84 27.14
CA GLU A 11 1.53 -2.63 27.41
C GLU A 11 0.36 -2.44 26.42
N ARG A 12 0.36 -1.39 25.58
CA ARG A 12 -0.63 -1.20 24.49
C ARG A 12 0.02 -0.62 23.25
N ALA A 13 0.87 -1.41 22.61
CA ALA A 13 1.29 -1.13 21.24
C ALA A 13 0.08 -1.31 20.31
N ASN A 14 -0.26 -0.28 19.53
CA ASN A 14 -1.19 -0.42 18.43
C ASN A 14 -0.45 -1.10 17.28
N TYR A 15 -0.84 -2.33 16.92
CA TYR A 15 -0.17 -3.07 15.86
C TYR A 15 -0.82 -2.77 14.52
N MET A 16 -0.04 -2.15 13.65
CA MET A 16 -0.39 -1.97 12.25
C MET A 16 0.29 -3.04 11.39
N LEU A 17 -0.51 -3.79 10.65
CA LEU A 17 -0.04 -4.71 9.63
C LEU A 17 -0.04 -3.99 8.28
N SER A 18 1.15 -3.72 7.75
CA SER A 18 1.33 -3.14 6.41
C SER A 18 1.67 -4.26 5.42
N ILE A 19 0.81 -4.48 4.44
CA ILE A 19 0.95 -5.52 3.42
C ILE A 19 1.01 -4.83 2.05
N ALA A 20 2.17 -4.87 1.40
CA ALA A 20 2.28 -4.56 -0.02
C ALA A 20 2.43 -5.89 -0.78
N ALA A 21 1.48 -6.20 -1.67
CA ALA A 21 1.47 -7.49 -2.37
C ALA A 21 0.90 -7.41 -3.79
N GLY A 22 1.70 -7.87 -4.77
CA GLY A 22 1.31 -7.98 -6.18
C GLY A 22 1.82 -6.82 -7.02
N ALA A 23 1.49 -6.82 -8.31
CA ALA A 23 2.08 -5.94 -9.32
C ALA A 23 2.12 -4.45 -8.93
N LEU A 24 1.15 -3.93 -8.16
CA LEU A 24 1.17 -2.53 -7.71
C LEU A 24 2.24 -2.23 -6.66
N ALA A 25 2.56 -3.18 -5.79
CA ALA A 25 3.63 -3.07 -4.79
C ALA A 25 5.02 -3.28 -5.42
N ASP A 26 5.10 -4.07 -6.49
CA ASP A 26 6.36 -4.44 -7.16
C ASP A 26 7.02 -3.26 -7.85
N VAL A 27 6.20 -2.27 -8.21
CA VAL A 27 6.58 -1.24 -9.15
C VAL A 27 6.99 0.05 -8.45
N TYR A 28 6.50 0.24 -7.22
CA TYR A 28 6.93 1.31 -6.32
C TYR A 28 7.21 0.75 -4.92
N PRO A 29 8.17 -0.19 -4.76
CA PRO A 29 8.34 -0.96 -3.53
C PRO A 29 8.72 -0.07 -2.34
N TYR A 30 9.44 1.03 -2.58
CA TYR A 30 9.74 2.01 -1.55
C TYR A 30 8.54 2.91 -1.25
N LEU A 31 7.95 3.54 -2.27
CA LEU A 31 6.90 4.55 -2.06
C LEU A 31 5.61 3.93 -1.47
N THR A 32 5.18 2.77 -1.96
CA THR A 32 3.97 2.09 -1.45
C THR A 32 4.12 1.70 0.02
N MET A 33 5.30 1.25 0.41
CA MET A 33 5.62 0.89 1.79
C MET A 33 5.75 2.13 2.69
N ILE A 34 6.56 3.12 2.30
CA ILE A 34 6.88 4.25 3.19
C ILE A 34 5.67 5.13 3.47
N ASN A 35 4.76 5.25 2.49
CA ASN A 35 3.52 6.00 2.64
C ASN A 35 2.60 5.43 3.72
N SER A 36 2.74 4.14 4.06
CA SER A 36 1.99 3.51 5.15
C SER A 36 2.82 3.43 6.43
N VAL A 37 4.09 3.05 6.32
CA VAL A 37 4.98 2.78 7.47
C VAL A 37 5.33 4.06 8.23
N LEU A 38 5.75 5.12 7.53
CA LEU A 38 6.18 6.35 8.17
C LEU A 38 5.07 7.04 8.97
N PRO A 39 3.86 7.29 8.41
CA PRO A 39 2.79 7.92 9.18
C PRO A 39 2.31 7.02 10.32
N ALA A 40 2.34 5.69 10.16
CA ALA A 40 1.99 4.77 11.26
C ALA A 40 2.95 4.90 12.45
N ILE A 41 4.25 4.94 12.19
CA ILE A 41 5.27 5.15 13.23
C ILE A 41 5.13 6.53 13.86
N ILE A 42 4.91 7.59 13.07
CA ILE A 42 4.69 8.95 13.59
C ILE A 42 3.45 9.01 14.48
N ALA A 43 2.40 8.26 14.14
CA ALA A 43 1.19 8.13 14.94
C ALA A 43 1.36 7.23 16.19
N GLY A 44 2.56 6.70 16.44
CA GLY A 44 2.88 5.89 17.62
C GLY A 44 2.52 4.41 17.50
N ASN A 45 2.31 3.89 16.29
CA ASN A 45 2.03 2.48 16.08
C ASN A 45 3.32 1.66 15.95
N VAL A 46 3.22 0.38 16.34
CA VAL A 46 4.22 -0.64 15.98
C VAL A 46 3.81 -1.25 14.66
N VAL A 47 4.76 -1.35 13.73
CA VAL A 47 4.49 -1.77 12.35
C VAL A 47 5.11 -3.14 12.08
N ILE A 48 4.25 -4.09 11.70
CA ILE A 48 4.66 -5.33 11.06
C ILE A 48 4.52 -5.13 9.57
N LEU A 49 5.64 -5.14 8.87
CA LEU A 49 5.74 -4.88 7.45
C LEU A 49 6.02 -6.17 6.70
N LYS A 50 5.07 -6.57 5.85
CA LYS A 50 5.27 -7.61 4.85
C LYS A 50 5.31 -6.95 3.47
N LEU A 51 6.46 -7.04 2.81
CA LEU A 51 6.63 -6.60 1.42
C LEU A 51 6.45 -7.79 0.45
N TYR A 52 6.33 -7.50 -0.83
CA TYR A 52 6.22 -8.54 -1.84
C TYR A 52 7.56 -9.32 -2.02
N PRO A 53 7.51 -10.65 -2.23
CA PRO A 53 8.72 -11.48 -2.26
C PRO A 53 9.73 -11.20 -3.36
N GLN A 54 9.37 -10.49 -4.43
CA GLN A 54 10.32 -10.13 -5.49
C GLN A 54 11.19 -8.92 -5.13
N THR A 55 10.77 -8.07 -4.18
CA THR A 55 11.49 -6.85 -3.80
C THR A 55 11.92 -6.80 -2.32
N PRO A 56 12.33 -7.92 -1.69
CA PRO A 56 12.47 -8.04 -0.23
C PRO A 56 13.53 -7.09 0.35
N LEU A 57 14.61 -6.86 -0.40
CA LEU A 57 15.71 -6.00 0.01
C LEU A 57 15.29 -4.54 0.26
N THR A 58 14.20 -4.08 -0.35
CA THR A 58 13.72 -2.71 -0.15
C THR A 58 13.21 -2.51 1.26
N ALA A 59 12.46 -3.47 1.79
CA ALA A 59 11.97 -3.44 3.17
C ALA A 59 13.12 -3.62 4.17
N GLU A 60 14.04 -4.55 3.91
CA GLU A 60 15.18 -4.79 4.79
C GLU A 60 16.09 -3.55 4.90
N ARG A 61 16.38 -2.89 3.77
CA ARG A 61 17.14 -1.63 3.77
C ARG A 61 16.40 -0.51 4.49
N LEU A 62 15.08 -0.45 4.37
CA LEU A 62 14.29 0.52 5.12
C LEU A 62 14.42 0.27 6.63
N GLN A 63 14.30 -0.98 7.08
CA GLN A 63 14.49 -1.34 8.47
C GLN A 63 15.88 -0.97 8.99
N GLN A 64 16.93 -1.23 8.20
CA GLN A 64 18.30 -0.82 8.52
C GLN A 64 18.44 0.70 8.64
N ALA A 65 17.82 1.46 7.73
CA ALA A 65 17.83 2.92 7.77
C ALA A 65 17.13 3.46 9.02
N PHE A 66 15.99 2.90 9.41
CA PHE A 66 15.30 3.28 10.65
C PHE A 66 16.13 2.91 11.90
N ALA A 67 16.78 1.75 11.90
CA ALA A 67 17.67 1.37 13.00
C ALA A 67 18.86 2.34 13.11
N ALA A 68 19.47 2.75 11.99
CA ALA A 68 20.52 3.77 11.97
C ALA A 68 20.02 5.15 12.43
N ALA A 69 18.73 5.44 12.20
CA ALA A 69 18.04 6.63 12.72
C ALA A 69 17.59 6.50 14.19
N LEU A 70 18.03 5.47 14.91
CA LEU A 70 17.73 5.22 16.33
C LEU A 70 16.24 4.96 16.60
N LEU A 71 15.49 4.44 15.63
CA LEU A 71 14.15 3.94 15.89
C LEU A 71 14.23 2.81 16.94
N PRO A 72 13.40 2.83 18.00
CA PRO A 72 13.45 1.80 19.03
C PRO A 72 13.25 0.39 18.44
N ALA A 73 13.94 -0.58 19.04
CA ALA A 73 13.84 -1.97 18.62
C ALA A 73 12.38 -2.44 18.61
N ASN A 74 12.04 -3.29 17.64
CA ASN A 74 10.72 -3.88 17.45
C ASN A 74 9.57 -2.93 17.06
N VAL A 75 9.81 -1.61 16.93
CA VAL A 75 8.80 -0.66 16.41
C VAL A 75 8.54 -0.90 14.92
N LEU A 76 9.56 -1.29 14.15
CA LEU A 76 9.41 -1.74 12.76
C LEU A 76 9.99 -3.15 12.61
N GLN A 77 9.13 -4.09 12.25
CA GLN A 77 9.49 -5.48 12.00
C GLN A 77 9.20 -5.84 10.55
N VAL A 78 10.25 -6.13 9.77
CA VAL A 78 10.11 -6.67 8.41
C VAL A 78 9.99 -8.18 8.49
N VAL A 79 8.93 -8.72 7.90
CA VAL A 79 8.64 -10.16 7.92
C VAL A 79 8.43 -10.69 6.51
N HIS A 80 9.04 -11.84 6.23
CA HIS A 80 8.89 -12.56 4.97
C HIS A 80 7.95 -13.73 5.18
N LEU A 81 6.68 -13.54 4.78
CA LEU A 81 5.60 -14.48 5.10
C LEU A 81 4.87 -14.94 3.85
N SER A 82 4.37 -16.18 3.92
CA SER A 82 3.42 -16.71 2.93
C SER A 82 2.06 -16.02 3.07
N LEU A 83 1.22 -16.11 2.02
CA LEU A 83 -0.14 -15.58 2.07
C LEU A 83 -0.98 -16.25 3.16
N GLU A 84 -0.76 -17.55 3.40
CA GLU A 84 -1.44 -18.28 4.47
C GLU A 84 -1.08 -17.73 5.85
N SER A 85 0.22 -17.52 6.11
CA SER A 85 0.67 -16.91 7.37
C SER A 85 0.13 -15.50 7.56
N VAL A 86 0.06 -14.70 6.49
CA VAL A 86 -0.54 -13.34 6.54
C VAL A 86 -2.02 -13.41 6.92
N ASN A 87 -2.80 -14.32 6.35
CA ASN A 87 -4.21 -14.51 6.70
C ASN A 87 -4.39 -14.89 8.17
N THR A 88 -3.49 -15.68 8.74
CA THR A 88 -3.50 -16.02 10.17
C THR A 88 -3.21 -14.79 11.03
N ILE A 89 -2.23 -13.96 10.66
CA ILE A 89 -1.88 -12.74 11.42
C ILE A 89 -3.01 -11.72 11.38
N ILE A 90 -3.65 -11.52 10.22
CA ILE A 90 -4.79 -10.60 10.07
C ILE A 90 -5.91 -10.91 11.08
N LYS A 91 -6.10 -12.18 11.42
CA LYS A 91 -7.15 -12.63 12.36
C LYS A 91 -6.79 -12.45 13.83
N HIS A 92 -5.54 -12.08 14.13
CA HIS A 92 -5.04 -11.99 15.48
C HIS A 92 -5.66 -10.80 16.23
N PRO A 93 -6.15 -10.96 17.47
CA PRO A 93 -6.89 -9.92 18.18
C PRO A 93 -6.05 -8.69 18.54
N CYS A 94 -4.71 -8.79 18.52
CA CYS A 94 -3.82 -7.65 18.75
C CYS A 94 -3.57 -6.78 17.50
N VAL A 95 -4.07 -7.15 16.31
CA VAL A 95 -3.95 -6.28 15.14
C VAL A 95 -5.04 -5.22 15.21
N ASP A 96 -4.64 -3.96 15.27
CA ASP A 96 -5.55 -2.81 15.39
C ASP A 96 -5.83 -2.16 14.04
N PHE A 97 -4.90 -2.28 13.09
CA PHE A 97 -5.06 -1.70 11.77
C PHE A 97 -4.36 -2.52 10.68
N ILE A 98 -4.97 -2.61 9.51
CA ILE A 98 -4.43 -3.27 8.33
C ILE A 98 -4.39 -2.27 7.18
N SER A 99 -3.20 -1.98 6.68
CA SER A 99 -3.00 -1.24 5.43
C SER A 99 -2.55 -2.22 4.36
N PHE A 100 -3.36 -2.39 3.33
CA PHE A 100 -3.09 -3.29 2.22
C PHE A 100 -2.98 -2.50 0.91
N THR A 101 -1.94 -2.79 0.13
CA THR A 101 -1.81 -2.32 -1.26
C THR A 101 -1.55 -3.51 -2.18
N GLY A 102 -2.38 -3.69 -3.20
CA GLY A 102 -2.25 -4.84 -4.09
C GLY A 102 -3.40 -5.11 -5.03
N SER A 103 -3.52 -6.37 -5.48
CA SER A 103 -4.61 -6.76 -6.38
C SER A 103 -5.97 -6.78 -5.67
N VAL A 104 -7.05 -6.55 -6.42
CA VAL A 104 -8.44 -6.60 -5.91
C VAL A 104 -8.74 -7.94 -5.23
N ASN A 105 -8.36 -9.06 -5.85
CA ASN A 105 -8.59 -10.39 -5.28
C ASN A 105 -7.91 -10.59 -3.92
N ASN A 106 -6.67 -10.12 -3.77
CA ASN A 106 -5.97 -10.19 -2.50
C ASN A 106 -6.56 -9.23 -1.47
N GLY A 107 -6.96 -8.02 -1.89
CA GLY A 107 -7.66 -7.07 -1.01
C GLY A 107 -8.98 -7.62 -0.48
N MET A 108 -9.76 -8.30 -1.33
CA MET A 108 -10.97 -9.01 -0.89
C MET A 108 -10.68 -10.11 0.12
N ASN A 109 -9.57 -10.85 -0.04
CA ASN A 109 -9.17 -11.87 0.92
C ASN A 109 -8.76 -11.25 2.26
N VAL A 110 -8.04 -10.14 2.26
CA VAL A 110 -7.67 -9.39 3.46
C VAL A 110 -8.92 -8.90 4.19
N ALA A 111 -9.88 -8.30 3.47
CA ALA A 111 -11.15 -7.85 4.04
C ALA A 111 -11.97 -8.99 4.65
N LYS A 112 -12.01 -10.15 4.00
CA LYS A 112 -12.69 -11.34 4.53
C LYS A 112 -11.97 -11.90 5.76
N ALA A 113 -10.64 -11.92 5.74
CA ALA A 113 -9.85 -12.41 6.86
C ALA A 113 -10.00 -11.51 8.10
N SER A 114 -10.05 -10.18 7.91
CA SER A 114 -10.18 -9.22 9.02
C SER A 114 -11.50 -9.37 9.78
N VAL A 115 -12.60 -9.64 9.08
CA VAL A 115 -13.93 -9.85 9.71
C VAL A 115 -14.10 -11.25 10.32
N GLN A 116 -13.28 -12.23 9.91
CA GLN A 116 -13.29 -13.59 10.48
C GLN A 116 -12.44 -13.74 11.74
N GLY A 117 -11.65 -12.71 12.07
CA GLY A 117 -10.77 -12.71 13.24
C GLY A 117 -11.52 -12.50 14.55
N ASN A 118 -10.78 -12.61 15.65
CA ASN A 118 -11.30 -12.30 16.99
C ASN A 118 -11.08 -10.83 17.39
N GLY A 119 -10.43 -10.04 16.52
CA GLY A 119 -10.23 -8.60 16.68
C GLY A 119 -11.21 -7.77 15.87
N PHE A 120 -11.07 -6.44 15.93
CA PHE A 120 -11.82 -5.49 15.12
C PHE A 120 -10.90 -4.42 14.53
N PRO A 121 -9.95 -4.80 13.64
CA PRO A 121 -9.00 -3.85 13.08
C PRO A 121 -9.68 -2.87 12.12
N GLY A 122 -9.17 -1.64 12.06
CA GLY A 122 -9.40 -0.77 10.91
C GLY A 122 -8.74 -1.36 9.66
N VAL A 123 -9.37 -1.19 8.48
CA VAL A 123 -8.85 -1.76 7.23
C VAL A 123 -8.84 -0.69 6.14
N ALA A 124 -7.65 -0.45 5.56
CA ALA A 124 -7.46 0.37 4.36
C ALA A 124 -6.98 -0.53 3.21
N LEU A 125 -7.69 -0.49 2.08
CA LEU A 125 -7.43 -1.31 0.90
C LEU A 125 -7.17 -0.42 -0.31
N GLU A 126 -5.91 -0.30 -0.70
CA GLU A 126 -5.49 0.35 -1.95
C GLU A 126 -5.35 -0.73 -3.03
N VAL A 127 -6.40 -0.90 -3.82
CA VAL A 127 -6.47 -1.93 -4.86
C VAL A 127 -6.49 -1.32 -6.26
N GLY A 128 -6.02 -2.10 -7.23
CA GLY A 128 -6.03 -1.66 -8.63
C GLY A 128 -7.42 -1.28 -9.13
N LEU A 129 -7.47 -0.22 -9.92
CA LEU A 129 -8.67 0.33 -10.56
C LEU A 129 -8.38 0.51 -12.05
N LEU A 130 -9.45 0.47 -12.87
CA LEU A 130 -9.37 0.81 -14.29
C LEU A 130 -9.41 2.34 -14.44
N ASN A 131 -8.29 2.95 -14.81
CA ASN A 131 -8.26 4.40 -15.01
C ASN A 131 -8.63 4.78 -16.45
N SER A 132 -9.62 5.66 -16.58
CA SER A 132 -10.03 6.21 -17.87
C SER A 132 -9.70 7.70 -17.99
N ALA A 133 -9.44 8.16 -19.21
CA ALA A 133 -9.22 9.56 -19.54
C ALA A 133 -10.20 10.00 -20.64
N LEU A 134 -10.78 11.20 -20.46
CA LEU A 134 -11.66 11.82 -21.44
C LEU A 134 -10.86 12.64 -22.45
N ALA A 135 -11.11 12.41 -23.73
CA ALA A 135 -10.41 13.09 -24.82
C ALA A 135 -11.33 14.11 -25.51
N TRP A 136 -11.19 15.39 -25.15
CA TRP A 136 -12.10 16.48 -25.55
C TRP A 136 -12.06 16.80 -27.06
N SER A 137 -10.92 16.67 -27.70
CA SER A 137 -10.75 16.93 -29.13
C SER A 137 -9.36 16.49 -29.54
N MET A 138 -9.20 15.21 -29.86
CA MET A 138 -7.95 14.76 -30.48
C MET A 138 -8.17 14.78 -31.98
N ASN A 139 -7.64 15.80 -32.66
CA ASN A 139 -7.25 15.56 -34.04
C ASN A 139 -6.22 14.42 -34.00
N ASN A 140 -6.48 13.36 -34.76
CA ASN A 140 -5.87 12.02 -34.64
C ASN A 140 -4.32 11.95 -34.60
N ASN A 141 -3.60 13.05 -34.80
CA ASN A 141 -2.17 13.04 -35.10
C ASN A 141 -1.27 13.68 -34.03
N ASP A 142 -1.81 14.39 -33.04
CA ASP A 142 -1.02 15.04 -31.99
C ASP A 142 -1.53 14.66 -30.59
N LEU A 143 -1.35 13.39 -30.20
CA LEU A 143 -1.39 13.03 -28.78
C LEU A 143 -0.24 13.79 -28.08
N PRO A 144 -0.54 14.74 -27.17
CA PRO A 144 0.53 15.45 -26.47
C PRO A 144 1.39 14.42 -25.75
N TYR A 145 2.71 14.62 -25.75
CA TYR A 145 3.67 13.77 -25.03
C TYR A 145 3.23 13.46 -23.58
N VAL A 146 2.57 14.42 -22.94
CA VAL A 146 2.00 14.30 -21.58
C VAL A 146 1.01 13.12 -21.49
N GLU A 147 0.20 12.86 -22.51
CA GLU A 147 -0.79 11.80 -22.51
C GLU A 147 -0.16 10.42 -22.77
N LEU A 148 0.83 10.35 -23.66
CA LEU A 148 1.65 9.13 -23.82
C LEU A 148 2.39 8.78 -22.53
N HIS A 149 2.90 9.79 -21.82
CA HIS A 149 3.57 9.59 -20.54
C HIS A 149 2.61 9.01 -19.49
N ARG A 150 1.34 9.43 -19.45
CA ARG A 150 0.35 8.86 -18.51
C ARG A 150 0.05 7.38 -18.74
N VAL A 151 0.26 6.88 -19.95
CA VAL A 151 0.07 5.46 -20.30
C VAL A 151 1.36 4.67 -20.08
N TYR A 152 2.50 5.17 -20.56
CA TYR A 152 3.74 4.39 -20.64
C TYR A 152 4.74 4.64 -19.51
N PHE A 153 4.49 5.61 -18.63
CA PHE A 153 5.36 5.85 -17.47
C PHE A 153 5.52 4.55 -16.66
N ASN A 154 6.76 4.23 -16.33
CA ASN A 154 7.13 2.99 -15.64
C ASN A 154 6.62 1.71 -16.35
N SER A 155 6.65 1.72 -17.69
CA SER A 155 6.11 0.65 -18.53
C SER A 155 4.61 0.40 -18.32
N GLY A 156 3.86 1.46 -17.98
CA GLY A 156 2.43 1.40 -17.68
C GLY A 156 2.09 0.70 -16.37
N GLN A 157 3.10 0.34 -15.59
CA GLN A 157 2.91 -0.24 -14.28
C GLN A 157 2.71 0.91 -13.26
N SER A 158 1.51 1.44 -13.21
CA SER A 158 1.13 2.45 -12.22
C SER A 158 -0.34 2.29 -11.89
N CYS A 159 -0.69 2.39 -10.61
CA CYS A 159 -2.11 2.41 -10.21
C CYS A 159 -2.87 3.61 -10.81
N CYS A 160 -2.17 4.61 -11.32
CA CYS A 160 -2.75 5.78 -11.98
C CYS A 160 -2.48 5.81 -13.50
N ALA A 161 -1.94 4.73 -14.08
CA ALA A 161 -1.72 4.66 -15.53
C ALA A 161 -3.08 4.68 -16.24
N VAL A 162 -3.20 5.49 -17.30
CA VAL A 162 -4.41 5.52 -18.12
C VAL A 162 -4.47 4.25 -18.96
N GLU A 163 -5.57 3.52 -18.82
CA GLU A 163 -5.80 2.26 -19.53
C GLU A 163 -6.80 2.42 -20.67
N VAL A 164 -7.77 3.33 -20.50
CA VAL A 164 -8.88 3.53 -21.45
C VAL A 164 -9.03 4.99 -21.81
N TRP A 165 -9.06 5.25 -23.12
CA TRP A 165 -9.36 6.56 -23.69
C TRP A 165 -10.81 6.60 -24.15
N ILE A 166 -11.57 7.56 -23.63
CA ILE A 166 -12.98 7.77 -23.98
C ILE A 166 -13.08 9.04 -24.84
N PRO A 167 -13.38 8.93 -26.15
CA PRO A 167 -13.58 10.09 -26.99
C PRO A 167 -14.84 10.84 -26.56
N LEU A 168 -14.77 12.17 -26.49
CA LEU A 168 -15.89 12.99 -26.03
C LEU A 168 -17.17 12.80 -26.87
N HIS A 169 -17.04 12.52 -28.18
CA HIS A 169 -18.20 12.28 -29.05
C HIS A 169 -19.00 11.03 -28.67
N PHE A 170 -18.43 10.07 -27.94
CA PHE A 170 -19.18 8.91 -27.43
C PHE A 170 -20.14 9.30 -26.30
N LEU A 171 -19.85 10.36 -25.55
CA LEU A 171 -20.76 10.88 -24.52
C LEU A 171 -21.91 11.69 -25.11
N ALA A 172 -21.73 12.30 -26.29
CA ALA A 172 -22.77 13.04 -26.99
C ALA A 172 -23.88 12.15 -27.59
N CYS A 173 -23.72 10.82 -27.59
CA CYS A 173 -24.71 9.85 -28.07
C CYS A 173 -25.57 9.22 -26.96
N VAL A 174 -25.41 9.66 -25.71
CA VAL A 174 -26.16 9.14 -24.54
C VAL A 174 -27.32 10.06 -24.13
N GLU A 175 -27.65 11.06 -24.95
CA GLU A 175 -28.89 11.85 -24.90
C GLU A 175 -29.89 11.37 -25.95
#